data_AF-A0A2T4AY03-F1
#
_entry.id   AF-A0A2T4AY03-F1
#
_cell.length_a   1.000
_cell.length_b   1.000
_cell.length_c   1.000
_cell.angle_alpha   90.00
_cell.angle_beta   90.00
_cell.angle_gamma   90.00
#
_symmetry.space_group_name_H-M   'P 1'
#
loop_
_entity.id
_entity.type
_entity.pdbx_description
1 polymer ?
#
loop_
_entity_poly.entity_id
_entity_poly.type
_entity_poly.pdbx_seq_one_letter_code
_entity_poly.pdbx_strand_id
1 'polypeptide(L)'
;MQQRQPMSLCEPNKKRRTSILNRGWLLLLALAPIRGLCLVAQGRGWQPYEHRLDDEQLVLGQRPIESSAASRPQAPYAPPFPSRPGNRPSGFIALGDSYSAGIGTGLFNGTEDDCRHGIHAYPMLVHDDLKRSQDGGEGPTFQFLSCTGSTVGDMLAGAEHSQIDEFNTTSTADFALLSIGGNDLGFFDIMNSCIFRFYSFYSGTCEAALRRADEQMAGSNFEHRLRLVIMEVLDRVRWEKRPWFTITVTGYARFFNADTDECDDYSFGMWWRGPKLSRELRQRMNDMVVDVNNKIRHSVDAINAAFAEPRVLFVDYDDAFEGHRFCEPGVVEPDYARNETWFFLVGGLDNYPETEKPVLGADGALLPPDSPLIDPETCLEPAQKSGDWGMLALCMMAMAAEKEPMLRMADGRVVAENSMWYVPTYYGKTFHPRSRGHMAMRDRIYKAWREMRVPTI
;
A
#
# COMPACT_ATOMS: atom_id res chain seq x y z
N MET A 1 -51.62 35.98 -32.23
CA MET A 1 -50.80 36.60 -31.17
C MET A 1 -49.84 35.52 -30.67
N GLN A 2 -48.72 35.23 -31.33
CA GLN A 2 -47.51 36.04 -31.59
C GLN A 2 -46.41 35.71 -30.57
N GLN A 3 -45.48 34.85 -30.99
CA GLN A 3 -44.24 34.50 -30.30
C GLN A 3 -43.29 35.71 -30.20
N ARG A 4 -42.31 35.65 -29.30
CA ARG A 4 -41.17 36.61 -29.26
C ARG A 4 -39.84 35.89 -29.44
N GLN A 5 -39.06 36.35 -30.41
CA GLN A 5 -37.60 36.18 -30.51
C GLN A 5 -36.89 37.34 -29.79
N PRO A 6 -35.57 37.22 -29.58
CA PRO A 6 -34.62 38.18 -30.20
C PRO A 6 -33.51 37.43 -30.95
N MET A 7 -33.21 37.72 -32.22
CA MET A 7 -32.47 38.88 -32.78
C MET A 7 -30.99 38.98 -32.38
N SER A 8 -30.14 39.11 -33.39
CA SER A 8 -28.67 39.11 -33.36
C SER A 8 -28.07 40.38 -33.98
N LEU A 9 -26.74 40.50 -33.89
CA LEU A 9 -25.82 41.38 -34.63
C LEU A 9 -25.77 42.87 -34.26
N CYS A 10 -24.56 43.33 -33.88
CA CYS A 10 -23.73 44.19 -34.74
C CYS A 10 -22.30 44.37 -34.18
N GLU A 11 -21.28 44.07 -34.98
CA GLU A 11 -19.92 44.62 -34.83
C GLU A 11 -19.90 46.12 -35.25
N PRO A 12 -18.81 46.84 -34.95
CA PRO A 12 -18.06 47.37 -36.10
C PRO A 12 -16.53 47.24 -36.00
N ASN A 13 -15.92 46.92 -37.14
CA ASN A 13 -14.48 46.77 -37.35
C ASN A 13 -13.87 48.01 -38.03
N LYS A 14 -12.71 48.53 -37.57
CA LYS A 14 -11.93 49.52 -38.35
C LYS A 14 -10.40 49.53 -38.13
N LYS A 15 -9.76 48.56 -38.80
CA LYS A 15 -8.43 48.56 -39.47
C LYS A 15 -7.49 49.80 -39.47
N ARG A 16 -6.18 49.46 -39.57
CA ARG A 16 -4.97 50.20 -40.05
C ARG A 16 -4.18 50.98 -38.97
N ARG A 17 -2.83 51.03 -38.98
CA ARG A 17 -1.87 50.79 -40.09
C ARG A 17 -0.41 50.47 -39.59
N THR A 18 0.32 49.60 -40.32
CA THR A 18 1.79 49.62 -40.62
C THR A 18 2.83 49.77 -39.48
N SER A 19 3.67 48.75 -39.18
CA SER A 19 5.05 48.51 -39.73
C SER A 19 6.15 49.42 -39.13
N ILE A 20 7.43 49.07 -38.90
CA ILE A 20 8.37 48.24 -39.70
C ILE A 20 9.71 48.07 -38.92
N LEU A 21 10.51 47.00 -39.17
CA LEU A 21 11.97 46.85 -38.84
C LEU A 21 12.43 46.90 -37.35
N ASN A 22 13.61 46.40 -36.89
CA ASN A 22 14.67 45.54 -37.46
C ASN A 22 15.50 44.86 -36.33
N ARG A 23 16.34 43.86 -36.67
CA ARG A 23 17.64 43.42 -36.07
C ARG A 23 17.97 43.82 -34.60
N GLY A 24 18.41 42.93 -33.70
CA GLY A 24 19.21 41.71 -33.91
C GLY A 24 20.72 42.01 -33.85
N TRP A 25 21.36 41.84 -32.69
CA TRP A 25 22.82 41.91 -32.48
C TRP A 25 23.27 40.88 -31.45
N LEU A 26 24.28 40.08 -31.78
CA LEU A 26 25.11 39.34 -30.82
C LEU A 26 26.18 40.28 -30.24
N LEU A 27 26.64 40.00 -29.02
CA LEU A 27 28.05 40.23 -28.65
C LEU A 27 28.48 39.32 -27.48
N LEU A 28 29.70 38.80 -27.59
CA LEU A 28 30.40 37.92 -26.66
C LEU A 28 31.47 38.72 -25.88
N LEU A 29 32.16 38.04 -24.95
CA LEU A 29 33.32 38.49 -24.13
C LEU A 29 32.90 39.18 -22.80
N ALA A 30 33.60 39.00 -21.66
CA ALA A 30 34.91 38.37 -21.41
C ALA A 30 34.99 37.64 -20.04
N LEU A 31 36.06 36.85 -19.86
CA LEU A 31 36.47 36.17 -18.61
C LEU A 31 37.25 37.10 -17.66
N ALA A 32 37.02 36.99 -16.34
CA ALA A 32 38.06 37.15 -15.30
C ALA A 32 37.55 36.62 -13.92
N PRO A 33 38.38 35.95 -13.10
CA PRO A 33 37.97 35.40 -11.80
C PRO A 33 38.33 36.31 -10.60
N ILE A 34 37.60 36.19 -9.49
CA ILE A 34 37.98 36.77 -8.19
C ILE A 34 38.18 35.64 -7.17
N ARG A 35 39.33 35.66 -6.48
CA ARG A 35 39.71 34.75 -5.38
C ARG A 35 39.40 35.35 -4.01
N GLY A 36 39.12 34.48 -3.04
CA GLY A 36 39.18 34.76 -1.59
C GLY A 36 37.86 35.25 -0.99
N LEU A 37 37.39 34.79 0.17
CA LEU A 37 38.11 34.34 1.35
C LEU A 37 37.49 33.08 1.98
N CYS A 38 38.34 32.22 2.56
CA CYS A 38 37.91 31.27 3.60
C CYS A 38 37.91 31.97 4.97
N LEU A 39 36.88 31.71 5.79
CA LEU A 39 36.89 32.02 7.22
C LEU A 39 36.77 30.73 8.01
N VAL A 40 37.86 30.35 8.68
CA VAL A 40 37.94 29.19 9.57
C VAL A 40 37.47 29.61 10.96
N ALA A 41 36.36 29.05 11.43
CA ALA A 41 35.95 29.16 12.82
C ALA A 41 36.72 28.13 13.66
N GLN A 42 37.53 28.60 14.62
CA GLN A 42 38.37 27.74 15.45
C GLN A 42 37.55 27.07 16.57
N GLY A 43 37.61 25.74 16.64
CA GLY A 43 37.11 24.99 17.81
C GLY A 43 38.01 25.18 19.03
N ARG A 44 37.42 25.35 20.22
CA ARG A 44 38.16 25.34 21.49
C ARG A 44 38.31 23.91 21.99
N GLY A 45 39.54 23.53 22.34
CA GLY A 45 39.90 22.16 22.70
C GLY A 45 39.49 21.75 24.12
N TRP A 46 39.39 20.44 24.29
CA TRP A 46 39.37 19.77 25.60
C TRP A 46 40.80 19.49 26.07
N GLN A 47 41.03 19.56 27.38
CA GLN A 47 42.13 18.83 28.04
C GLN A 47 41.65 18.22 29.37
N PRO A 48 42.23 17.09 29.80
CA PRO A 48 41.71 16.26 30.89
C PRO A 48 42.25 16.68 32.26
N TYR A 49 41.55 16.28 33.32
CA TYR A 49 42.02 16.37 34.71
C TYR A 49 42.28 14.97 35.27
N GLU A 50 43.41 14.81 35.96
CA GLU A 50 43.88 13.55 36.54
C GLU A 50 43.96 13.65 38.08
N HIS A 51 43.89 12.50 38.76
CA HIS A 51 43.74 12.37 40.23
C HIS A 51 44.97 12.80 41.05
N ARG A 52 44.75 13.26 42.30
CA ARG A 52 45.11 12.52 43.55
C ARG A 52 44.48 13.16 44.81
N LEU A 53 44.30 12.33 45.85
CA LEU A 53 43.76 12.60 47.19
C LEU A 53 44.88 12.94 48.20
N ASP A 54 44.51 13.49 49.36
CA ASP A 54 45.03 13.23 50.72
C ASP A 54 43.98 13.83 51.70
N ASP A 55 43.38 13.04 52.63
CA ASP A 55 43.67 12.93 54.09
C ASP A 55 43.57 14.25 54.89
N GLU A 56 42.93 14.36 56.08
CA GLU A 56 42.20 13.44 56.97
C GLU A 56 40.75 13.99 57.24
N GLN A 57 39.87 13.57 58.19
CA GLN A 57 39.90 12.63 59.33
C GLN A 57 38.47 12.09 59.65
N LEU A 58 38.35 11.20 60.65
CA LEU A 58 37.09 10.60 61.15
C LEU A 58 36.37 11.49 62.19
N VAL A 59 35.03 11.41 62.28
CA VAL A 59 34.33 10.80 63.44
C VAL A 59 33.02 10.11 62.99
N LEU A 60 32.83 8.90 63.52
CA LEU A 60 31.76 7.91 63.30
C LEU A 60 30.31 8.42 63.47
N GLY A 61 29.41 7.91 62.60
CA GLY A 61 27.96 8.05 62.76
C GLY A 61 27.15 7.35 61.66
N GLN A 62 27.18 6.02 61.60
CA GLN A 62 26.41 5.27 60.60
C GLN A 62 24.90 5.50 60.76
N ARG A 63 24.30 6.18 59.78
CA ARG A 63 22.88 6.05 59.43
C ARG A 63 22.81 5.48 58.01
N PRO A 64 21.89 4.56 57.70
CA PRO A 64 21.67 4.15 56.32
C PRO A 64 21.22 5.39 55.52
N ILE A 65 21.99 5.76 54.50
CA ILE A 65 21.49 6.69 53.49
C ILE A 65 20.47 5.89 52.68
N GLU A 66 19.20 6.24 52.81
CA GLU A 66 18.16 5.74 51.93
C GLU A 66 18.56 6.07 50.50
N SER A 67 18.75 5.02 49.69
CA SER A 67 18.92 5.16 48.25
C SER A 67 17.69 5.86 47.69
N SER A 68 17.81 7.15 47.39
CA SER A 68 16.79 7.88 46.65
C SER A 68 16.74 7.26 45.26
N ALA A 69 15.85 6.28 45.09
CA ALA A 69 15.62 5.64 43.81
C ALA A 69 15.23 6.73 42.80
N ALA A 70 16.16 7.05 41.89
CA ALA A 70 15.88 7.93 40.78
C ALA A 70 14.68 7.33 40.03
N SER A 71 13.55 8.04 40.08
CA SER A 71 12.32 7.59 39.46
C SER A 71 12.58 7.38 37.98
N ARG A 72 12.59 6.11 37.54
CA ARG A 72 12.51 5.81 36.11
C ARG A 72 11.32 6.59 35.56
N PRO A 73 11.42 7.24 34.39
CA PRO A 73 10.25 7.80 33.73
C PRO A 73 9.20 6.69 33.65
N GLN A 74 8.06 6.89 34.32
CA GLN A 74 6.93 6.01 34.10
C GLN A 74 6.57 6.19 32.63
N ALA A 75 6.54 5.09 31.87
CA ALA A 75 5.96 5.12 30.54
C ALA A 75 4.53 5.70 30.67
N PRO A 76 4.08 6.55 29.73
CA PRO A 76 2.74 7.12 29.78
C PRO A 76 1.72 6.01 30.03
N TYR A 77 0.78 6.23 30.94
CA TYR A 77 -0.30 5.28 31.18
C TYR A 77 -1.13 5.15 29.90
N ALA A 78 -0.90 4.08 29.14
CA ALA A 78 -1.71 3.69 28.01
C ALA A 78 -2.92 2.89 28.55
N PRO A 79 -4.17 3.38 28.42
CA PRO A 79 -5.33 2.59 28.78
C PRO A 79 -5.36 1.31 27.93
N PRO A 80 -5.74 0.15 28.52
CA PRO A 80 -5.83 -1.10 27.79
C PRO A 80 -6.89 -1.01 26.67
N PHE A 81 -6.77 -1.84 25.65
CA PHE A 81 -7.83 -1.94 24.65
C PHE A 81 -9.14 -2.44 25.29
N PRO A 82 -10.28 -1.91 24.87
CA PRO A 82 -11.56 -2.31 25.42
C PRO A 82 -11.86 -3.76 25.00
N SER A 83 -12.48 -4.50 25.91
CA SER A 83 -12.69 -5.94 25.79
C SER A 83 -14.14 -6.30 26.05
N ARG A 84 -14.68 -7.25 25.28
CA ARG A 84 -15.99 -7.86 25.60
C ARG A 84 -15.78 -8.83 26.77
N PRO A 85 -16.42 -8.63 27.94
CA PRO A 85 -16.15 -9.49 29.09
C PRO A 85 -16.61 -10.93 28.84
N GLY A 86 -15.69 -11.89 29.03
CA GLY A 86 -15.97 -13.32 29.17
C GLY A 86 -16.58 -14.03 27.95
N ASN A 87 -16.63 -13.40 26.78
CA ASN A 87 -17.27 -13.96 25.58
C ASN A 87 -16.35 -13.87 24.37
N ARG A 88 -16.36 -14.93 23.55
CA ARG A 88 -15.74 -14.93 22.21
C ARG A 88 -16.45 -13.90 21.29
N PRO A 89 -15.77 -13.38 20.26
CA PRO A 89 -16.41 -12.51 19.27
C PRO A 89 -17.61 -13.21 18.63
N SER A 90 -18.78 -12.57 18.62
CA SER A 90 -19.97 -13.12 17.94
C SER A 90 -20.00 -12.81 16.44
N GLY A 91 -19.14 -11.89 15.99
CA GLY A 91 -18.95 -11.57 14.58
C GLY A 91 -17.89 -10.50 14.35
N PHE A 92 -17.49 -10.32 13.10
CA PHE A 92 -16.56 -9.27 12.68
C PHE A 92 -16.75 -8.91 11.20
N ILE A 93 -16.11 -7.82 10.80
CA ILE A 93 -16.12 -7.32 9.43
C ILE A 93 -14.70 -7.11 8.92
N ALA A 94 -14.47 -7.34 7.62
CA ALA A 94 -13.20 -7.08 6.96
C ALA A 94 -13.39 -6.11 5.81
N LEU A 95 -12.69 -4.99 5.88
CA LEU A 95 -12.79 -3.83 4.99
C LEU A 95 -11.43 -3.54 4.35
N GLY A 96 -11.44 -2.77 3.28
CA GLY A 96 -10.23 -2.20 2.68
C GLY A 96 -9.95 -2.65 1.25
N ASP A 97 -8.68 -2.67 0.89
CA ASP A 97 -8.17 -2.92 -0.46
C ASP A 97 -7.87 -4.41 -0.74
N SER A 98 -7.16 -4.65 -1.85
CA SER A 98 -6.67 -5.94 -2.32
C SER A 98 -5.77 -6.69 -1.33
N TYR A 99 -5.11 -6.03 -0.37
CA TYR A 99 -4.33 -6.70 0.68
C TYR A 99 -5.23 -7.25 1.80
N SER A 100 -6.46 -6.75 1.94
CA SER A 100 -7.49 -7.38 2.78
C SER A 100 -8.31 -8.39 1.99
N ALA A 101 -8.66 -8.11 0.72
CA ALA A 101 -9.35 -9.05 -0.16
C ALA A 101 -8.53 -10.33 -0.45
N GLY A 102 -7.20 -10.23 -0.48
CA GLY A 102 -6.29 -11.37 -0.69
C GLY A 102 -6.25 -11.87 -2.13
N ILE A 103 -6.25 -10.93 -3.08
CA ILE A 103 -6.25 -11.19 -4.52
C ILE A 103 -5.27 -12.30 -4.93
N GLY A 104 -5.79 -13.33 -5.62
CA GLY A 104 -5.01 -14.45 -6.15
C GLY A 104 -4.66 -15.57 -5.15
N THR A 105 -5.11 -15.50 -3.90
CA THR A 105 -4.83 -16.52 -2.85
C THR A 105 -5.88 -17.64 -2.83
N GLY A 106 -6.08 -18.26 -4.00
CA GLY A 106 -7.15 -19.23 -4.27
C GLY A 106 -8.51 -18.58 -4.54
N LEU A 107 -9.51 -19.38 -4.95
CA LEU A 107 -10.82 -18.90 -5.42
C LEU A 107 -11.97 -19.62 -4.72
N PHE A 108 -13.06 -18.92 -4.43
CA PHE A 108 -14.29 -19.51 -3.90
C PHE A 108 -15.00 -20.31 -5.01
N ASN A 109 -15.19 -21.62 -4.79
CA ASN A 109 -15.82 -22.53 -5.76
C ASN A 109 -15.18 -22.53 -7.16
N GLY A 110 -13.92 -22.09 -7.30
CA GLY A 110 -13.22 -21.98 -8.58
C GLY A 110 -13.55 -20.74 -9.42
N THR A 111 -14.37 -19.82 -8.90
CA THR A 111 -14.74 -18.56 -9.58
C THR A 111 -14.17 -17.36 -8.83
N GLU A 112 -13.78 -16.33 -9.57
CA GLU A 112 -13.38 -15.03 -9.02
C GLU A 112 -14.60 -14.09 -8.99
N ASP A 113 -14.78 -13.37 -7.89
CA ASP A 113 -15.76 -12.28 -7.76
C ASP A 113 -15.15 -10.90 -8.10
N ASP A 114 -16.00 -9.88 -8.26
CA ASP A 114 -15.60 -8.54 -8.68
C ASP A 114 -14.59 -7.87 -7.72
N CYS A 115 -14.59 -8.25 -6.44
CA CYS A 115 -13.65 -7.74 -5.42
C CYS A 115 -12.37 -8.59 -5.29
N ARG A 116 -12.36 -9.77 -5.89
CA ARG A 116 -11.30 -10.79 -5.90
C ARG A 116 -10.97 -11.34 -4.52
N HIS A 117 -11.99 -11.78 -3.78
CA HIS A 117 -11.79 -12.42 -2.48
C HIS A 117 -11.00 -13.72 -2.62
N GLY A 118 -9.85 -13.79 -1.96
CA GLY A 118 -9.05 -14.99 -1.84
C GLY A 118 -9.47 -15.86 -0.66
N ILE A 119 -9.55 -17.17 -0.84
CA ILE A 119 -9.90 -18.12 0.24
C ILE A 119 -8.83 -18.17 1.35
N HIS A 120 -7.59 -17.82 1.05
CA HIS A 120 -6.50 -17.73 2.03
C HIS A 120 -6.12 -16.28 2.39
N ALA A 121 -6.98 -15.31 2.09
CA ALA A 121 -6.83 -13.93 2.56
C ALA A 121 -6.77 -13.90 4.09
N TYR A 122 -5.99 -12.96 4.67
CA TYR A 122 -5.82 -12.93 6.13
C TYR A 122 -7.14 -12.82 6.92
N PRO A 123 -8.21 -12.11 6.46
CA PRO A 123 -9.50 -12.12 7.15
C PRO A 123 -10.24 -13.46 7.08
N MET A 124 -10.11 -14.19 5.96
CA MET A 124 -10.65 -15.54 5.80
C MET A 124 -9.94 -16.53 6.73
N LEU A 125 -8.61 -16.46 6.83
CA LEU A 125 -7.85 -17.27 7.79
C LEU A 125 -8.31 -16.99 9.23
N VAL A 126 -8.55 -15.71 9.59
CA VAL A 126 -9.12 -15.33 10.89
C VAL A 126 -10.53 -15.92 11.08
N HIS A 127 -11.39 -15.88 10.07
CA HIS A 127 -12.74 -16.45 10.14
C HIS A 127 -12.70 -17.96 10.39
N ASP A 128 -11.85 -18.69 9.68
CA ASP A 128 -11.74 -20.14 9.76
C ASP A 128 -11.09 -20.61 11.07
N ASP A 129 -10.09 -19.88 11.59
CA ASP A 129 -9.54 -20.11 12.92
C ASP A 129 -10.60 -19.89 14.02
N LEU A 130 -11.38 -18.81 13.93
CA LEU A 130 -12.47 -18.55 14.88
C LEU A 130 -13.57 -19.62 14.80
N LYS A 131 -13.97 -20.04 13.59
CA LYS A 131 -14.90 -21.17 13.38
C LYS A 131 -14.37 -22.46 14.02
N ARG A 132 -13.12 -22.84 13.74
CA ARG A 132 -12.48 -24.04 14.30
C ARG A 132 -12.33 -24.00 15.82
N SER A 133 -12.30 -22.81 16.43
CA SER A 133 -12.28 -22.67 17.90
C SER A 133 -13.61 -23.00 18.59
N GLN A 134 -14.72 -23.08 17.86
CA GLN A 134 -16.07 -23.27 18.41
C GLN A 134 -16.54 -24.72 18.37
N ASP A 135 -16.61 -25.35 19.56
CA ASP A 135 -17.21 -26.67 19.72
C ASP A 135 -18.74 -26.61 19.56
N GLY A 136 -19.25 -27.09 18.42
CA GLY A 136 -20.68 -27.41 18.23
C GLY A 136 -21.66 -26.23 18.15
N GLY A 137 -21.18 -25.00 17.93
CA GLY A 137 -22.00 -23.80 17.75
C GLY A 137 -21.98 -23.27 16.30
N GLU A 138 -22.84 -22.30 16.01
CA GLU A 138 -22.74 -21.49 14.79
C GLU A 138 -21.57 -20.51 14.90
N GLY A 139 -20.63 -20.58 13.95
CA GLY A 139 -19.45 -19.72 13.89
C GLY A 139 -19.78 -18.22 13.85
N PRO A 140 -18.80 -17.35 14.15
CA PRO A 140 -19.03 -15.90 14.18
C PRO A 140 -19.55 -15.37 12.84
N THR A 141 -20.48 -14.43 12.88
CA THR A 141 -20.97 -13.77 11.66
C THR A 141 -19.83 -12.96 11.02
N PHE A 142 -19.48 -13.27 9.79
CA PHE A 142 -18.40 -12.61 9.06
C PHE A 142 -18.95 -11.87 7.84
N GLN A 143 -18.50 -10.63 7.65
CA GLN A 143 -18.79 -9.82 6.47
C GLN A 143 -17.45 -9.47 5.80
N PHE A 144 -17.27 -9.94 4.57
CA PHE A 144 -16.07 -9.66 3.77
C PHE A 144 -16.43 -8.61 2.73
N LEU A 145 -16.09 -7.34 2.99
CA LEU A 145 -16.39 -6.20 2.13
C LEU A 145 -15.12 -5.52 1.59
N SER A 146 -13.96 -6.15 1.80
CA SER A 146 -12.70 -5.67 1.23
C SER A 146 -12.74 -5.83 -0.29
N CYS A 147 -12.25 -4.86 -1.06
CA CYS A 147 -12.37 -4.89 -2.50
C CYS A 147 -11.08 -4.45 -3.20
N THR A 148 -10.68 -5.20 -4.22
CA THR A 148 -9.50 -4.85 -5.05
C THR A 148 -9.69 -3.47 -5.68
N GLY A 149 -8.65 -2.64 -5.65
CA GLY A 149 -8.67 -1.29 -6.23
C GLY A 149 -9.25 -0.19 -5.35
N SER A 150 -9.98 -0.50 -4.26
CA SER A 150 -10.54 0.53 -3.38
C SER A 150 -9.50 1.49 -2.81
N THR A 151 -9.78 2.78 -2.89
CA THR A 151 -9.11 3.85 -2.15
C THR A 151 -9.86 4.15 -0.85
N VAL A 152 -9.23 4.92 0.04
CA VAL A 152 -9.88 5.49 1.23
C VAL A 152 -11.11 6.33 0.84
N GLY A 153 -11.12 6.95 -0.35
CA GLY A 153 -12.28 7.70 -0.85
C GLY A 153 -13.48 6.81 -1.18
N ASP A 154 -13.23 5.63 -1.77
CA ASP A 154 -14.28 4.72 -2.24
C ASP A 154 -15.01 4.02 -1.09
N MET A 155 -14.38 3.92 0.07
CA MET A 155 -14.99 3.33 1.28
C MET A 155 -16.06 4.21 1.92
N LEU A 156 -16.01 5.53 1.75
CA LEU A 156 -16.85 6.51 2.46
C LEU A 156 -18.34 6.34 2.14
N ALA A 157 -19.21 6.70 3.08
CA ALA A 157 -20.66 6.66 2.86
C ALA A 157 -21.07 7.56 1.67
N GLY A 158 -21.90 7.03 0.76
CA GLY A 158 -22.34 7.70 -0.46
C GLY A 158 -21.39 7.60 -1.66
N ALA A 159 -20.26 6.91 -1.55
CA ALA A 159 -19.42 6.54 -2.70
C ALA A 159 -20.08 5.45 -3.57
N GLU A 160 -19.68 5.33 -4.85
CA GLU A 160 -20.28 4.36 -5.79
C GLU A 160 -20.07 2.90 -5.37
N HIS A 161 -18.97 2.61 -4.67
CA HIS A 161 -18.60 1.27 -4.16
C HIS A 161 -18.37 1.30 -2.64
N SER A 162 -19.29 1.97 -1.91
CA SER A 162 -19.17 2.23 -0.47
C SER A 162 -19.27 0.97 0.39
N GLN A 163 -18.13 0.49 0.86
CA GLN A 163 -18.03 -0.60 1.83
C GLN A 163 -18.73 -0.26 3.17
N ILE A 164 -18.87 1.03 3.51
CA ILE A 164 -19.56 1.48 4.72
C ILE A 164 -21.09 1.40 4.57
N ASP A 165 -21.64 1.70 3.39
CA ASP A 165 -23.06 1.53 3.13
C ASP A 165 -23.44 0.04 3.06
N GLU A 166 -22.62 -0.78 2.39
CA GLU A 166 -22.77 -2.24 2.29
C GLU A 166 -22.74 -2.97 3.63
N PHE A 167 -22.15 -2.38 4.68
CA PHE A 167 -22.08 -2.98 6.02
C PHE A 167 -23.48 -3.28 6.60
N ASN A 168 -23.86 -4.56 6.57
CA ASN A 168 -25.07 -5.03 7.22
C ASN A 168 -24.93 -5.03 8.75
N THR A 169 -25.38 -3.95 9.37
CA THR A 169 -25.41 -3.76 10.84
C THR A 169 -26.49 -4.55 11.58
N THR A 170 -27.33 -5.34 10.88
CA THR A 170 -28.25 -6.28 11.55
C THR A 170 -27.51 -7.49 12.11
N SER A 171 -26.39 -7.89 11.48
CA SER A 171 -25.46 -8.88 12.01
C SER A 171 -24.62 -8.31 13.16
N THR A 172 -24.11 -9.19 14.02
CA THR A 172 -23.20 -8.76 15.09
C THR A 172 -21.79 -8.53 14.55
N ALA A 173 -21.11 -7.51 15.08
CA ALA A 173 -19.70 -7.25 14.82
C ALA A 173 -19.10 -6.69 16.10
N ASP A 174 -18.06 -7.37 16.60
CA ASP A 174 -17.31 -7.04 17.81
C ASP A 174 -15.92 -6.46 17.50
N PHE A 175 -15.42 -6.66 16.27
CA PHE A 175 -14.23 -5.96 15.77
C PHE A 175 -14.30 -5.80 14.24
N ALA A 176 -13.37 -5.00 13.68
CA ALA A 176 -13.09 -4.92 12.26
C ALA A 176 -11.61 -5.19 11.95
N LEU A 177 -11.35 -5.70 10.74
CA LEU A 177 -10.03 -5.75 10.09
C LEU A 177 -10.03 -4.74 8.94
N LEU A 178 -8.92 -4.00 8.75
CA LEU A 178 -8.79 -2.97 7.73
C LEU A 178 -7.38 -2.93 7.13
N SER A 179 -7.26 -2.97 5.81
CA SER A 179 -6.05 -2.61 5.06
C SER A 179 -6.42 -1.60 3.99
N ILE A 180 -5.98 -0.35 4.05
CA ILE A 180 -6.36 0.64 3.04
C ILE A 180 -5.30 1.74 2.89
N GLY A 181 -5.10 2.19 1.65
CA GLY A 181 -4.31 3.38 1.33
C GLY A 181 -3.24 3.22 0.26
N GLY A 182 -2.85 2.01 -0.11
CA GLY A 182 -1.87 1.79 -1.18
C GLY A 182 -2.30 2.40 -2.53
N ASN A 183 -3.60 2.35 -2.82
CA ASN A 183 -4.19 2.88 -4.06
C ASN A 183 -4.26 4.42 -4.06
N ASP A 184 -4.50 5.07 -2.91
CA ASP A 184 -4.55 6.54 -2.76
C ASP A 184 -3.24 7.25 -3.12
N LEU A 185 -2.13 6.52 -3.09
CA LEU A 185 -0.78 7.09 -3.06
C LEU A 185 0.01 6.83 -4.36
N GLY A 186 -0.68 6.40 -5.41
CA GLY A 186 -0.11 6.22 -6.74
C GLY A 186 0.79 4.99 -6.87
N PHE A 187 0.61 3.96 -6.05
CA PHE A 187 1.41 2.73 -6.11
C PHE A 187 1.48 2.15 -7.54
N PHE A 188 0.34 2.05 -8.24
CA PHE A 188 0.33 1.58 -9.63
C PHE A 188 1.16 2.43 -10.59
N ASP A 189 1.15 3.76 -10.44
CA ASP A 189 1.92 4.68 -11.28
C ASP A 189 3.43 4.45 -11.09
N ILE A 190 3.88 4.20 -9.86
CA ILE A 190 5.25 3.74 -9.56
C ILE A 190 5.50 2.36 -10.20
N MET A 191 4.63 1.37 -9.99
CA MET A 191 4.82 0.03 -10.55
C MET A 191 4.91 0.04 -12.08
N ASN A 192 4.10 0.87 -12.74
CA ASN A 192 4.14 1.07 -14.18
C ASN A 192 5.41 1.82 -14.61
N SER A 193 5.72 2.99 -14.05
CA SER A 193 6.86 3.81 -14.49
C SER A 193 8.24 3.25 -14.12
N CYS A 194 8.34 2.53 -12.99
CA CYS A 194 9.62 2.09 -12.40
C CYS A 194 9.93 0.60 -12.54
N ILE A 195 8.92 -0.28 -12.66
CA ILE A 195 9.13 -1.74 -12.59
C ILE A 195 8.67 -2.44 -13.87
N PHE A 196 7.38 -2.39 -14.18
CA PHE A 196 6.78 -3.22 -15.24
C PHE A 196 6.75 -2.56 -16.61
N ARG A 197 6.55 -1.24 -16.65
CA ARG A 197 6.27 -0.48 -17.88
C ARG A 197 5.16 -1.10 -18.71
N PHE A 198 3.99 -1.35 -18.13
CA PHE A 198 2.86 -1.96 -18.86
C PHE A 198 2.54 -1.23 -20.17
N TYR A 199 2.63 0.10 -20.21
CA TYR A 199 2.48 0.90 -21.45
C TYR A 199 3.80 1.14 -22.22
N SER A 200 4.79 0.26 -22.08
CA SER A 200 6.09 0.31 -22.76
C SER A 200 6.80 1.67 -22.60
N PHE A 201 7.22 2.30 -23.70
CA PHE A 201 7.86 3.62 -23.73
C PHE A 201 6.94 4.77 -23.28
N TYR A 202 5.62 4.55 -23.25
CA TYR A 202 4.61 5.56 -22.89
C TYR A 202 4.24 5.55 -21.40
N SER A 203 4.85 4.67 -20.60
CA SER A 203 4.63 4.52 -19.14
C SER A 203 5.11 5.70 -18.27
N GLY A 204 5.56 6.82 -18.87
CA GLY A 204 6.20 7.92 -18.16
C GLY A 204 7.65 7.64 -17.75
N THR A 205 8.18 8.41 -16.78
CA THR A 205 9.49 8.17 -16.18
C THR A 205 9.35 7.91 -14.68
N CYS A 206 10.23 7.05 -14.14
CA CYS A 206 10.19 6.65 -12.75
C CYS A 206 10.33 7.85 -11.79
N GLU A 207 11.22 8.80 -12.09
CA GLU A 207 11.43 10.00 -11.27
C GLU A 207 10.18 10.89 -11.21
N ALA A 208 9.38 10.92 -12.28
CA ALA A 208 8.13 11.67 -12.30
C ALA A 208 7.02 10.99 -11.47
N ALA A 209 6.95 9.66 -11.48
CA ALA A 209 6.02 8.89 -10.64
C ALA A 209 6.40 8.98 -9.16
N LEU A 210 7.67 8.77 -8.83
CA LEU A 210 8.21 8.94 -7.46
C LEU A 210 7.91 10.34 -6.91
N ARG A 211 8.16 11.40 -7.69
CA ARG A 211 7.85 12.77 -7.27
C ARG A 211 6.35 13.00 -7.04
N ARG A 212 5.46 12.41 -7.85
CA ARG A 212 4.00 12.49 -7.61
C ARG A 212 3.58 11.78 -6.32
N ALA A 213 4.24 10.67 -5.96
CA ALA A 213 4.02 10.01 -4.68
C ALA A 213 4.52 10.87 -3.51
N ASP A 214 5.71 11.48 -3.64
CA ASP A 214 6.24 12.43 -2.64
C ASP A 214 5.31 13.63 -2.41
N GLU A 215 4.81 14.25 -3.48
CA GLU A 215 3.89 15.39 -3.42
C GLU A 215 2.58 15.02 -2.68
N GLN A 216 2.08 13.80 -2.89
CA GLN A 216 0.90 13.27 -2.18
C GLN A 216 1.21 12.92 -0.72
N MET A 217 2.40 12.38 -0.43
CA MET A 217 2.82 11.98 0.91
C MET A 217 3.19 13.16 1.82
N ALA A 218 3.69 14.25 1.25
CA ALA A 218 3.90 15.51 1.97
C ALA A 218 2.56 16.12 2.49
N GLY A 219 1.44 15.81 1.83
CA GLY A 219 0.11 16.26 2.24
C GLY A 219 -0.45 15.54 3.46
N SER A 220 -1.44 16.16 4.11
CA SER A 220 -2.24 15.54 5.18
C SER A 220 -3.56 14.92 4.70
N ASN A 221 -3.89 15.06 3.40
CA ASN A 221 -5.18 14.64 2.85
C ASN A 221 -5.45 13.13 3.02
N PHE A 222 -4.41 12.30 2.85
CA PHE A 222 -4.48 10.86 3.11
C PHE A 222 -4.90 10.58 4.56
N GLU A 223 -4.18 11.16 5.52
CA GLU A 223 -4.44 11.00 6.96
C GLU A 223 -5.81 11.56 7.36
N HIS A 224 -6.26 12.64 6.72
CA HIS A 224 -7.58 13.21 6.95
C HIS A 224 -8.68 12.24 6.50
N ARG A 225 -8.59 11.70 5.27
CA ARG A 225 -9.57 10.74 4.74
C ARG A 225 -9.55 9.42 5.50
N LEU A 226 -8.37 8.92 5.88
CA LEU A 226 -8.24 7.67 6.65
C LEU A 226 -8.91 7.80 8.01
N ARG A 227 -8.73 8.94 8.69
CA ARG A 227 -9.43 9.22 9.95
C ARG A 227 -10.95 9.34 9.77
N LEU A 228 -11.43 9.91 8.66
CA LEU A 228 -12.86 9.96 8.36
C LEU A 228 -13.45 8.56 8.17
N VAL A 229 -12.87 7.71 7.32
CA VAL A 229 -13.32 6.32 7.11
C VAL A 229 -13.37 5.53 8.42
N ILE A 230 -12.32 5.62 9.24
CA ILE A 230 -12.28 4.90 10.53
C ILE A 230 -13.37 5.41 11.49
N MET A 231 -13.62 6.72 11.53
CA MET A 231 -14.70 7.29 12.35
C MET A 231 -16.10 6.91 11.81
N GLU A 232 -16.30 6.85 10.50
CA GLU A 232 -17.55 6.38 9.89
C GLU A 232 -17.80 4.89 10.19
N VAL A 233 -16.77 4.03 10.18
CA VAL A 233 -16.91 2.63 10.63
C VAL A 233 -17.35 2.55 12.10
N LEU A 234 -16.78 3.39 12.98
CA LEU A 234 -17.18 3.48 14.39
C LEU A 234 -18.63 3.97 14.58
N ASP A 235 -19.06 4.98 13.82
CA ASP A 235 -20.44 5.48 13.84
C ASP A 235 -21.42 4.43 13.28
N ARG A 236 -21.07 3.76 12.18
CA ARG A 236 -21.87 2.71 11.54
C ARG A 236 -22.21 1.58 12.52
N VAL A 237 -21.27 1.15 13.38
CA VAL A 237 -21.55 0.16 14.44
C VAL A 237 -22.21 0.75 15.69
N ARG A 238 -22.28 2.09 15.80
CA ARG A 238 -22.69 2.86 16.98
C ARG A 238 -21.84 2.47 18.20
N TRP A 239 -20.54 2.69 18.10
CA TRP A 239 -19.53 2.23 19.06
C TRP A 239 -19.85 2.59 20.53
N GLU A 240 -20.59 3.67 20.81
CA GLU A 240 -21.03 4.04 22.16
C GLU A 240 -21.94 2.97 22.79
N LYS A 241 -22.68 2.23 21.96
CA LYS A 241 -23.55 1.10 22.37
C LYS A 241 -22.83 -0.25 22.27
N ARG A 242 -21.61 -0.29 21.73
CA ARG A 242 -20.72 -1.45 21.64
C ARG A 242 -19.31 -1.03 22.09
N PRO A 243 -19.11 -0.60 23.35
CA PRO A 243 -17.85 -0.02 23.82
C PRO A 243 -16.66 -0.99 23.82
N TRP A 244 -16.86 -2.27 23.49
CA TRP A 244 -15.79 -3.25 23.23
C TRP A 244 -15.35 -3.31 21.76
N PHE A 245 -16.02 -2.60 20.84
CA PHE A 245 -15.69 -2.64 19.42
C PHE A 245 -14.33 -1.98 19.15
N THR A 246 -13.49 -2.69 18.40
CA THR A 246 -12.13 -2.27 18.02
C THR A 246 -11.89 -2.48 16.53
N ILE A 247 -11.01 -1.67 15.94
CA ILE A 247 -10.61 -1.77 14.54
C ILE A 247 -9.12 -2.12 14.51
N THR A 248 -8.74 -3.18 13.79
CA THR A 248 -7.33 -3.54 13.58
C THR A 248 -6.94 -3.13 12.17
N VAL A 249 -6.07 -2.13 12.06
CA VAL A 249 -5.54 -1.61 10.80
C VAL A 249 -4.17 -2.21 10.54
N THR A 250 -3.98 -2.87 9.41
CA THR A 250 -2.67 -3.41 9.01
C THR A 250 -1.87 -2.39 8.20
N GLY A 251 -0.55 -2.42 8.31
CA GLY A 251 0.35 -1.72 7.37
C GLY A 251 0.56 -2.51 6.06
N TYR A 252 1.65 -2.19 5.39
CA TYR A 252 2.18 -2.90 4.21
C TYR A 252 3.61 -3.37 4.47
N ALA A 253 4.02 -4.49 3.86
CA ALA A 253 5.42 -4.94 3.90
C ALA A 253 6.24 -4.36 2.75
N ARG A 254 7.52 -4.04 3.02
CA ARG A 254 8.53 -3.67 2.03
C ARG A 254 8.68 -4.79 1.00
N PHE A 255 8.87 -4.43 -0.27
CA PHE A 255 8.82 -5.37 -1.39
C PHE A 255 10.14 -6.08 -1.67
N PHE A 256 11.26 -5.42 -1.39
CA PHE A 256 12.59 -5.87 -1.77
C PHE A 256 13.51 -6.02 -0.57
N ASN A 257 14.43 -6.98 -0.62
CA ASN A 257 15.71 -6.80 0.05
C ASN A 257 16.49 -5.69 -0.68
N ALA A 258 17.10 -4.77 0.05
CA ALA A 258 17.87 -3.64 -0.49
C ALA A 258 19.31 -3.55 0.09
N ASP A 259 19.77 -4.61 0.76
CA ASP A 259 21.05 -4.64 1.46
C ASP A 259 22.22 -4.99 0.51
N THR A 260 21.96 -5.83 -0.50
CA THR A 260 22.92 -6.27 -1.52
C THR A 260 22.74 -5.54 -2.85
N ASP A 261 23.76 -5.56 -3.71
CA ASP A 261 23.72 -5.13 -5.13
C ASP A 261 23.47 -6.29 -6.10
N GLU A 262 23.35 -7.53 -5.62
CA GLU A 262 23.15 -8.76 -6.42
C GLU A 262 21.95 -8.67 -7.39
N CYS A 263 20.92 -7.90 -7.05
CA CYS A 263 19.71 -7.76 -7.86
C CYS A 263 19.77 -6.64 -8.92
N ASP A 264 20.83 -5.82 -8.94
CA ASP A 264 20.87 -4.57 -9.72
C ASP A 264 20.76 -4.80 -11.24
N ASP A 265 21.17 -5.97 -11.73
CA ASP A 265 21.05 -6.35 -13.13
C ASP A 265 19.77 -7.14 -13.47
N TYR A 266 18.88 -7.42 -12.51
CA TYR A 266 17.59 -8.06 -12.80
C TYR A 266 16.50 -7.03 -13.18
N SER A 267 15.40 -7.52 -13.74
CA SER A 267 14.30 -6.71 -14.28
C SER A 267 13.00 -7.49 -14.24
N PHE A 268 11.93 -6.87 -13.72
CA PHE A 268 10.56 -7.38 -13.85
C PHE A 268 9.79 -6.73 -15.01
N GLY A 269 10.41 -5.85 -15.80
CA GLY A 269 9.76 -5.16 -16.91
C GLY A 269 9.14 -6.14 -17.92
N MET A 270 7.91 -5.85 -18.37
CA MET A 270 7.14 -6.68 -19.30
C MET A 270 7.79 -6.81 -20.67
N TRP A 271 8.57 -5.79 -21.06
CA TRP A 271 9.14 -5.64 -22.39
C TRP A 271 10.66 -5.78 -22.38
N TRP A 272 11.22 -6.10 -23.54
CA TRP A 272 12.66 -6.14 -23.74
C TRP A 272 13.34 -4.82 -23.33
N ARG A 273 14.40 -4.90 -22.51
CA ARG A 273 15.06 -3.75 -21.83
C ARG A 273 14.13 -2.98 -20.87
N GLY A 274 13.39 -3.73 -20.06
CA GLY A 274 12.71 -3.21 -18.88
C GLY A 274 13.65 -2.52 -17.86
N PRO A 275 13.08 -1.77 -16.90
CA PRO A 275 13.83 -1.14 -15.82
C PRO A 275 14.65 -2.14 -15.00
N LYS A 276 15.78 -1.69 -14.48
CA LYS A 276 16.65 -2.47 -13.60
C LYS A 276 16.25 -2.32 -12.15
N LEU A 277 16.32 -3.42 -11.39
CA LEU A 277 16.02 -3.46 -9.95
C LEU A 277 17.23 -2.97 -9.12
N SER A 278 17.74 -1.77 -9.42
CA SER A 278 18.90 -1.21 -8.72
C SER A 278 18.66 -1.07 -7.22
N ARG A 279 19.72 -1.16 -6.41
CA ARG A 279 19.62 -1.03 -4.96
C ARG A 279 19.00 0.30 -4.53
N GLU A 280 19.28 1.36 -5.27
CA GLU A 280 18.66 2.68 -5.09
C GLU A 280 17.14 2.64 -5.32
N LEU A 281 16.67 2.02 -6.40
CA LEU A 281 15.23 1.87 -6.66
C LEU A 281 14.54 0.99 -5.60
N ARG A 282 15.17 -0.13 -5.24
CA ARG A 282 14.67 -1.06 -4.21
C ARG A 282 14.54 -0.38 -2.86
N GLN A 283 15.58 0.32 -2.42
CA GLN A 283 15.55 1.12 -1.19
C GLN A 283 14.47 2.20 -1.28
N ARG A 284 14.41 2.95 -2.38
CA ARG A 284 13.45 4.04 -2.54
C ARG A 284 11.99 3.58 -2.48
N MET A 285 11.68 2.42 -3.06
CA MET A 285 10.35 1.81 -2.96
C MET A 285 10.04 1.29 -1.56
N ASN A 286 11.04 0.74 -0.87
CA ASN A 286 10.91 0.34 0.54
C ASN A 286 10.67 1.55 1.48
N ASP A 287 11.37 2.66 1.26
CA ASP A 287 11.20 3.89 2.03
C ASP A 287 9.76 4.42 1.92
N MET A 288 9.18 4.43 0.71
CA MET A 288 7.79 4.83 0.51
C MET A 288 6.81 3.93 1.28
N VAL A 289 7.02 2.61 1.34
CA VAL A 289 6.19 1.71 2.16
C VAL A 289 6.27 2.06 3.64
N VAL A 290 7.47 2.39 4.14
CA VAL A 290 7.68 2.86 5.52
C VAL A 290 6.95 4.19 5.77
N ASP A 291 6.97 5.12 4.82
CA ASP A 291 6.25 6.39 4.91
C ASP A 291 4.72 6.21 4.94
N VAL A 292 4.16 5.30 4.12
CA VAL A 292 2.74 4.93 4.19
C VAL A 292 2.39 4.36 5.57
N ASN A 293 3.18 3.40 6.08
CA ASN A 293 2.96 2.82 7.40
C ASN A 293 3.04 3.87 8.52
N ASN A 294 3.95 4.84 8.41
CA ASN A 294 4.06 5.95 9.36
C ASN A 294 2.82 6.86 9.32
N LYS A 295 2.29 7.16 8.14
CA LYS A 295 1.05 7.95 7.96
C LYS A 295 -0.19 7.22 8.49
N ILE A 296 -0.29 5.91 8.29
CA ILE A 296 -1.36 5.08 8.88
C ILE A 296 -1.25 5.09 10.41
N ARG A 297 -0.05 4.80 10.96
CA ARG A 297 0.20 4.80 12.41
C ARG A 297 -0.14 6.16 13.06
N HIS A 298 0.33 7.26 12.48
CA HIS A 298 0.02 8.61 12.97
C HIS A 298 -1.49 8.94 12.91
N SER A 299 -2.20 8.45 11.88
CA SER A 299 -3.66 8.57 11.80
C SER A 299 -4.36 7.80 12.91
N VAL A 300 -3.90 6.58 13.21
CA VAL A 300 -4.40 5.73 14.30
C VAL A 300 -4.15 6.38 15.67
N ASP A 301 -2.95 6.91 15.90
CA ASP A 301 -2.58 7.61 17.14
C ASP A 301 -3.46 8.86 17.35
N ALA A 302 -3.67 9.65 16.28
CA ALA A 302 -4.52 10.83 16.30
C ALA A 302 -6.01 10.51 16.56
N ILE A 303 -6.50 9.34 16.11
CA ILE A 303 -7.85 8.86 16.47
C ILE A 303 -7.88 8.49 17.94
N ASN A 304 -6.96 7.62 18.40
CA ASN A 304 -6.95 7.12 19.78
C ASN A 304 -6.81 8.24 20.81
N ALA A 305 -6.07 9.31 20.50
CA ALA A 305 -5.95 10.50 21.35
C ALA A 305 -7.29 11.24 21.59
N ALA A 306 -8.32 10.99 20.78
CA ALA A 306 -9.67 11.55 20.96
C ALA A 306 -10.59 10.67 21.85
N PHE A 307 -10.16 9.49 22.27
CA PHE A 307 -10.95 8.57 23.10
C PHE A 307 -10.29 8.32 24.47
N ALA A 308 -11.11 7.98 25.47
CA ALA A 308 -10.62 7.60 26.80
C ALA A 308 -9.97 6.20 26.85
N GLU A 309 -10.29 5.35 25.88
CA GLU A 309 -9.73 4.02 25.65
C GLU A 309 -9.45 3.90 24.14
N PRO A 310 -8.35 3.27 23.71
CA PRO A 310 -8.01 3.17 22.29
C PRO A 310 -9.07 2.35 21.55
N ARG A 311 -9.42 2.81 20.34
CA ARG A 311 -10.40 2.17 19.46
C ARG A 311 -9.75 1.42 18.31
N VAL A 312 -8.51 1.80 17.96
CA VAL A 312 -7.88 1.39 16.71
C VAL A 312 -6.47 0.88 17.00
N LEU A 313 -6.16 -0.35 16.59
CA LEU A 313 -4.86 -0.98 16.71
C LEU A 313 -4.15 -0.95 15.37
N PHE A 314 -2.95 -0.38 15.29
CA PHE A 314 -2.09 -0.54 14.12
C PHE A 314 -1.23 -1.81 14.27
N VAL A 315 -1.22 -2.66 13.23
CA VAL A 315 -0.41 -3.87 13.16
C VAL A 315 0.62 -3.72 12.05
N ASP A 316 1.87 -3.57 12.47
CA ASP A 316 3.03 -3.68 11.59
C ASP A 316 3.42 -5.17 11.46
N TYR A 317 3.49 -5.66 10.22
CA TYR A 317 3.89 -7.04 9.90
C TYR A 317 5.13 -7.09 8.99
N ASP A 318 5.72 -5.95 8.64
CA ASP A 318 6.81 -5.86 7.68
C ASP A 318 8.04 -6.69 8.08
N ASP A 319 8.37 -6.72 9.37
CA ASP A 319 9.47 -7.53 9.91
C ASP A 319 9.23 -9.05 9.84
N ALA A 320 8.00 -9.49 9.54
CA ALA A 320 7.71 -10.90 9.25
C ALA A 320 8.13 -11.30 7.83
N PHE A 321 8.27 -10.35 6.90
CA PHE A 321 8.61 -10.59 5.50
C PHE A 321 10.14 -10.61 5.23
N GLU A 322 10.98 -10.38 6.24
CA GLU A 322 12.44 -10.49 6.11
C GLU A 322 12.85 -11.92 5.68
N GLY A 323 13.66 -12.04 4.63
CA GLY A 323 14.01 -13.32 4.00
C GLY A 323 12.97 -13.82 2.98
N HIS A 324 11.82 -13.16 2.88
CA HIS A 324 10.68 -13.55 2.05
C HIS A 324 10.31 -12.49 0.98
N ARG A 325 11.13 -11.45 0.82
CA ARG A 325 10.96 -10.41 -0.21
C ARG A 325 11.46 -10.86 -1.58
N PHE A 326 11.35 -9.97 -2.57
CA PHE A 326 12.13 -10.06 -3.81
C PHE A 326 13.60 -9.69 -3.56
N CYS A 327 14.50 -10.12 -4.44
CA CYS A 327 15.93 -9.77 -4.40
C CYS A 327 16.69 -10.23 -3.14
N GLU A 328 16.19 -11.24 -2.44
CA GLU A 328 16.87 -11.82 -1.27
C GLU A 328 18.23 -12.44 -1.68
N PRO A 329 19.23 -12.51 -0.78
CA PRO A 329 20.58 -12.95 -1.12
C PRO A 329 20.63 -14.32 -1.82
N GLY A 330 21.33 -14.40 -2.95
CA GLY A 330 21.46 -15.60 -3.76
C GLY A 330 20.24 -15.97 -4.62
N VAL A 331 19.21 -15.11 -4.72
CA VAL A 331 18.05 -15.32 -5.61
C VAL A 331 18.29 -14.66 -6.97
N VAL A 332 17.98 -15.39 -8.05
CA VAL A 332 18.06 -14.90 -9.44
C VAL A 332 16.66 -14.48 -9.89
N GLU A 333 16.42 -13.17 -9.98
CA GLU A 333 15.07 -12.64 -10.23
C GLU A 333 14.75 -12.44 -11.73
N PRO A 334 13.51 -12.70 -12.20
CA PRO A 334 12.37 -13.25 -11.46
C PRO A 334 12.43 -14.76 -11.22
N ASP A 335 12.39 -15.19 -9.96
CA ASP A 335 12.28 -16.61 -9.60
C ASP A 335 10.82 -17.06 -9.40
N TYR A 336 10.23 -17.62 -10.44
CA TYR A 336 8.89 -18.20 -10.43
C TYR A 336 8.76 -19.53 -9.68
N ALA A 337 9.89 -20.20 -9.36
CA ALA A 337 9.91 -21.46 -8.64
C ALA A 337 10.09 -21.28 -7.12
N ARG A 338 10.63 -20.14 -6.67
CA ARG A 338 10.83 -19.82 -5.25
C ARG A 338 9.50 -19.77 -4.50
N ASN A 339 9.32 -20.70 -3.56
CA ASN A 339 8.12 -20.77 -2.73
C ASN A 339 8.21 -19.84 -1.51
N GLU A 340 9.44 -19.47 -1.17
CA GLU A 340 9.86 -18.65 -0.05
C GLU A 340 9.62 -17.14 -0.31
N THR A 341 9.47 -16.71 -1.57
CA THR A 341 9.01 -15.35 -1.89
C THR A 341 7.53 -15.25 -1.49
N TRP A 342 7.18 -14.32 -0.60
CA TRP A 342 5.80 -14.14 -0.13
C TRP A 342 5.00 -13.13 -0.93
N PHE A 343 5.58 -12.50 -1.95
CA PHE A 343 4.86 -11.67 -2.92
C PHE A 343 4.67 -12.39 -4.25
N PHE A 344 3.56 -12.14 -4.95
CA PHE A 344 3.36 -12.66 -6.31
C PHE A 344 4.22 -11.91 -7.33
N LEU A 345 4.82 -12.67 -8.25
CA LEU A 345 5.24 -12.19 -9.57
C LEU A 345 4.04 -12.15 -10.54
N VAL A 346 4.18 -11.45 -11.67
CA VAL A 346 3.18 -11.45 -12.76
C VAL A 346 2.91 -12.88 -13.21
N GLY A 347 1.70 -13.39 -13.01
CA GLY A 347 1.37 -14.78 -13.30
C GLY A 347 1.94 -15.85 -12.36
N GLY A 348 2.66 -15.46 -11.31
CA GLY A 348 3.22 -16.39 -10.33
C GLY A 348 2.15 -17.23 -9.62
N LEU A 349 2.46 -18.49 -9.28
CA LEU A 349 1.54 -19.35 -8.54
C LEU A 349 1.48 -18.95 -7.06
N ASP A 350 0.42 -19.35 -6.35
CA ASP A 350 0.33 -19.17 -4.90
C ASP A 350 1.30 -20.13 -4.16
N ASN A 351 1.52 -19.95 -2.84
CA ASN A 351 2.40 -20.80 -2.01
C ASN A 351 1.70 -21.49 -0.83
N TYR A 352 0.38 -21.68 -0.92
CA TYR A 352 -0.39 -22.41 0.09
C TYR A 352 0.15 -23.85 0.26
N PRO A 353 0.27 -24.40 1.50
CA PRO A 353 0.91 -25.70 1.73
C PRO A 353 0.21 -26.90 1.09
N GLU A 354 -1.11 -26.81 0.86
CA GLU A 354 -1.94 -27.92 0.38
C GLU A 354 -2.57 -27.67 -0.99
N THR A 355 -2.15 -26.64 -1.73
CA THR A 355 -2.61 -26.49 -3.11
C THR A 355 -2.16 -27.70 -3.92
N GLU A 356 -3.11 -28.56 -4.28
CA GLU A 356 -3.07 -29.23 -5.58
C GLU A 356 -2.59 -28.19 -6.59
N LYS A 357 -1.62 -28.56 -7.44
CA LYS A 357 -1.10 -27.67 -8.48
C LYS A 357 -2.30 -26.98 -9.12
N PRO A 358 -2.39 -25.64 -9.11
CA PRO A 358 -3.42 -24.97 -9.85
C PRO A 358 -3.33 -25.52 -11.26
N VAL A 359 -4.36 -26.26 -11.67
CA VAL A 359 -4.58 -26.47 -13.09
C VAL A 359 -4.71 -25.04 -13.58
N LEU A 360 -3.76 -24.59 -14.39
CA LEU A 360 -3.98 -23.50 -15.32
C LEU A 360 -5.09 -24.00 -16.25
N GLY A 361 -6.32 -23.91 -15.75
CA GLY A 361 -7.52 -24.35 -16.43
C GLY A 361 -7.61 -23.47 -17.65
N ALA A 362 -7.41 -24.09 -18.82
CA ALA A 362 -7.30 -23.38 -20.09
C ALA A 362 -8.53 -22.53 -20.44
N ASP A 363 -9.63 -22.71 -19.68
CA ASP A 363 -10.94 -22.08 -19.88
C ASP A 363 -11.36 -21.14 -18.74
N GLY A 364 -10.50 -20.90 -17.74
CA GLY A 364 -10.80 -20.06 -16.58
C GLY A 364 -10.50 -18.57 -16.77
N ALA A 365 -11.42 -17.85 -17.42
CA ALA A 365 -11.42 -16.37 -17.53
C ALA A 365 -10.31 -15.69 -18.35
N LEU A 366 -9.83 -16.32 -19.44
CA LEU A 366 -9.27 -15.51 -20.54
C LEU A 366 -10.36 -14.57 -21.05
N LEU A 367 -10.18 -13.24 -20.92
CA LEU A 367 -11.05 -12.29 -21.62
C LEU A 367 -10.97 -12.60 -23.13
N PRO A 368 -12.10 -12.71 -23.84
CA PRO A 368 -12.10 -13.02 -25.26
C PRO A 368 -11.48 -11.83 -26.04
N PRO A 369 -10.85 -12.05 -27.21
CA PRO A 369 -10.16 -11.03 -28.02
C PRO A 369 -10.95 -9.75 -28.35
N ASP A 370 -12.28 -9.79 -28.21
CA ASP A 370 -13.25 -8.70 -28.44
C ASP A 370 -13.78 -8.05 -27.15
N SER A 371 -13.23 -8.39 -25.97
CA SER A 371 -13.61 -7.78 -24.71
C SER A 371 -13.25 -6.28 -24.68
N PRO A 372 -14.16 -5.39 -24.23
CA PRO A 372 -13.85 -3.96 -24.10
C PRO A 372 -12.65 -3.65 -23.19
N LEU A 373 -12.25 -4.56 -22.29
CA LEU A 373 -11.08 -4.38 -21.42
C LEU A 373 -9.73 -4.62 -22.12
N ILE A 374 -9.74 -5.14 -23.36
CA ILE A 374 -8.53 -5.38 -24.16
C ILE A 374 -8.59 -4.76 -25.55
N ASP A 375 -9.74 -4.17 -25.94
CA ASP A 375 -9.84 -3.24 -27.05
C ASP A 375 -9.06 -1.95 -26.71
N PRO A 376 -7.93 -1.67 -27.38
CA PRO A 376 -7.07 -0.55 -27.04
C PRO A 376 -7.72 0.83 -27.28
N GLU A 377 -8.79 0.92 -28.07
CA GLU A 377 -9.53 2.17 -28.28
C GLU A 377 -10.50 2.47 -27.13
N THR A 378 -11.03 1.45 -26.43
CA THR A 378 -12.12 1.61 -25.45
C THR A 378 -11.81 1.17 -24.01
N CYS A 379 -10.73 0.42 -23.78
CA CYS A 379 -10.43 -0.18 -22.48
C CYS A 379 -10.09 0.80 -21.34
N LEU A 380 -9.63 2.01 -21.67
CA LEU A 380 -8.95 2.86 -20.69
C LEU A 380 -9.88 3.44 -19.62
N GLU A 381 -11.03 3.98 -20.01
CA GLU A 381 -11.99 4.58 -19.06
C GLU A 381 -12.59 3.52 -18.10
N PRO A 382 -13.08 2.35 -18.56
CA PRO A 382 -13.55 1.29 -17.66
C PRO A 382 -12.46 0.79 -16.70
N ALA A 383 -11.23 0.58 -17.19
CA ALA A 383 -10.12 0.08 -16.39
C ALA A 383 -9.56 1.11 -15.40
N GLN A 384 -9.72 2.41 -15.67
CA GLN A 384 -9.45 3.47 -14.69
C GLN A 384 -10.57 3.55 -13.64
N LYS A 385 -11.84 3.44 -14.07
CA LYS A 385 -12.99 3.56 -13.18
C LYS A 385 -13.05 2.44 -12.14
N SER A 386 -12.66 1.22 -12.48
CA SER A 386 -12.69 0.09 -11.55
C SER A 386 -11.69 0.21 -10.39
N GLY A 387 -10.72 1.14 -10.45
CA GLY A 387 -9.57 1.18 -9.53
C GLY A 387 -8.63 -0.03 -9.70
N ASP A 388 -8.95 -0.95 -10.61
CA ASP A 388 -8.29 -2.23 -10.73
C ASP A 388 -7.06 -2.12 -11.61
N TRP A 389 -5.91 -1.98 -10.97
CA TRP A 389 -4.65 -1.84 -11.67
C TRP A 389 -4.25 -3.06 -12.52
N GLY A 390 -4.85 -4.24 -12.29
CA GLY A 390 -4.71 -5.41 -13.16
C GLY A 390 -5.45 -5.25 -14.49
N MET A 391 -6.67 -4.71 -14.46
CA MET A 391 -7.40 -4.29 -15.67
C MET A 391 -6.68 -3.14 -16.38
N LEU A 392 -6.13 -2.18 -15.64
CA LEU A 392 -5.42 -1.04 -16.21
C LEU A 392 -4.09 -1.45 -16.86
N ALA A 393 -3.36 -2.39 -16.24
CA ALA A 393 -2.17 -3.01 -16.82
C ALA A 393 -2.48 -3.73 -18.14
N LEU A 394 -3.56 -4.53 -18.20
CA LEU A 394 -4.03 -5.18 -19.41
C LEU A 394 -4.29 -4.19 -20.55
N CYS A 395 -5.09 -3.16 -20.27
CA CYS A 395 -5.42 -2.12 -21.23
C CYS A 395 -4.15 -1.42 -21.75
N MET A 396 -3.26 -1.01 -20.84
CA MET A 396 -1.97 -0.41 -21.19
C MET A 396 -1.10 -1.31 -22.07
N MET A 397 -1.11 -2.62 -21.84
CA MET A 397 -0.39 -3.59 -22.67
C MET A 397 -1.00 -3.77 -24.06
N ALA A 398 -2.34 -3.79 -24.17
CA ALA A 398 -3.04 -3.82 -25.45
C ALA A 398 -2.72 -2.55 -26.28
N MET A 399 -2.82 -1.37 -25.66
CA MET A 399 -2.46 -0.09 -26.27
C MET A 399 -0.98 -0.03 -26.68
N ALA A 400 -0.07 -0.63 -25.88
CA ALA A 400 1.34 -0.72 -26.24
C ALA A 400 1.57 -1.57 -27.50
N ALA A 401 0.91 -2.72 -27.58
CA ALA A 401 1.05 -3.68 -28.67
C ALA A 401 0.48 -3.17 -30.00
N GLU A 402 -0.67 -2.48 -29.97
CA GLU A 402 -1.24 -1.83 -31.15
C GLU A 402 -0.31 -0.73 -31.68
N LYS A 403 0.18 0.12 -30.78
CA LYS A 403 1.00 1.28 -31.12
C LYS A 403 2.41 0.91 -31.62
N GLU A 404 2.95 -0.21 -31.15
CA GLU A 404 4.23 -0.74 -31.59
C GLU A 404 4.14 -2.24 -31.96
N PRO A 405 3.71 -2.59 -33.19
CA PRO A 405 3.53 -3.99 -33.61
C PRO A 405 4.81 -4.85 -33.64
N MET A 406 6.00 -4.23 -33.49
CA MET A 406 7.29 -4.91 -33.36
C MET A 406 7.79 -5.00 -31.90
N LEU A 407 6.97 -4.58 -30.93
CA LEU A 407 7.27 -4.64 -29.52
C LEU A 407 7.50 -6.09 -29.09
N ARG A 408 8.49 -6.29 -28.22
CA ARG A 408 8.90 -7.61 -27.74
C ARG A 408 8.73 -7.70 -26.25
N MET A 409 8.14 -8.81 -25.81
CA MET A 409 8.10 -9.21 -24.40
C MET A 409 9.52 -9.42 -23.87
N ALA A 410 9.67 -9.45 -22.54
CA ALA A 410 10.96 -9.69 -21.89
C ALA A 410 11.60 -11.04 -22.29
N ASP A 411 10.80 -12.05 -22.62
CA ASP A 411 11.24 -13.36 -23.13
C ASP A 411 11.68 -13.34 -24.62
N GLY A 412 11.57 -12.18 -25.28
CA GLY A 412 11.97 -11.97 -26.67
C GLY A 412 10.88 -12.28 -27.71
N ARG A 413 9.72 -12.83 -27.32
CA ARG A 413 8.59 -13.07 -28.23
C ARG A 413 7.94 -11.77 -28.69
N VAL A 414 7.42 -11.77 -29.92
CA VAL A 414 6.59 -10.69 -30.45
C VAL A 414 5.15 -10.93 -29.98
N VAL A 415 4.43 -9.86 -29.62
CA VAL A 415 3.11 -9.94 -28.94
C VAL A 415 2.05 -10.73 -29.72
N ALA A 416 2.20 -10.88 -31.04
CA ALA A 416 1.26 -11.59 -31.90
C ALA A 416 1.13 -13.12 -31.65
N GLU A 417 1.98 -13.74 -30.83
CA GLU A 417 1.94 -15.19 -30.56
C GLU A 417 1.11 -15.57 -29.30
N ASN A 418 -0.22 -15.47 -29.48
CA ASN A 418 -1.30 -16.23 -28.83
C ASN A 418 -1.38 -16.45 -27.29
N SER A 419 -2.54 -16.04 -26.77
CA SER A 419 -3.38 -16.77 -25.80
C SER A 419 -2.77 -17.20 -24.45
N MET A 420 -2.43 -16.24 -23.59
CA MET A 420 -2.43 -16.46 -22.13
C MET A 420 -2.50 -15.18 -21.28
N TRP A 421 -2.70 -14.01 -21.89
CA TRP A 421 -2.34 -12.72 -21.31
C TRP A 421 -3.52 -11.90 -20.78
N TYR A 422 -4.75 -12.41 -20.79
CA TYR A 422 -5.97 -11.61 -20.59
C TYR A 422 -6.79 -11.92 -19.33
N VAL A 423 -6.11 -12.22 -18.21
CA VAL A 423 -6.75 -12.37 -16.90
C VAL A 423 -6.31 -11.18 -16.03
N PRO A 424 -7.19 -10.26 -15.61
CA PRO A 424 -6.81 -9.09 -14.81
C PRO A 424 -5.97 -9.43 -13.57
N THR A 425 -6.37 -10.46 -12.83
CA THR A 425 -5.67 -10.98 -11.64
C THR A 425 -4.26 -11.47 -11.90
N TYR A 426 -3.94 -11.90 -13.12
CA TYR A 426 -2.60 -12.34 -13.50
C TYR A 426 -1.56 -11.22 -13.27
N TYR A 427 -1.97 -9.96 -13.46
CA TYR A 427 -1.17 -8.77 -13.20
C TYR A 427 -1.54 -8.12 -11.88
N GLY A 428 -2.84 -7.95 -11.59
CA GLY A 428 -3.33 -7.23 -10.42
C GLY A 428 -2.91 -7.82 -9.07
N LYS A 429 -2.62 -9.13 -9.00
CA LYS A 429 -2.09 -9.75 -7.78
C LYS A 429 -0.59 -9.51 -7.55
N THR A 430 0.13 -9.02 -8.55
CA THR A 430 1.58 -8.85 -8.48
C THR A 430 1.95 -7.93 -7.32
N PHE A 431 3.05 -8.21 -6.62
CA PHE A 431 3.45 -7.50 -5.39
C PHE A 431 2.44 -7.59 -4.22
N HIS A 432 1.34 -8.36 -4.33
CA HIS A 432 0.46 -8.67 -3.19
C HIS A 432 0.97 -9.92 -2.45
N PRO A 433 0.65 -10.07 -1.16
CA PRO A 433 0.98 -11.26 -0.40
C PRO A 433 0.37 -12.53 -1.02
N ARG A 434 1.19 -13.57 -1.14
CA ARG A 434 0.76 -14.96 -1.36
C ARG A 434 0.20 -15.51 -0.04
N SER A 435 -0.40 -16.70 -0.08
CA SER A 435 -1.00 -17.37 1.08
C SER A 435 -0.13 -17.37 2.34
N ARG A 436 1.18 -17.67 2.23
CA ARG A 436 2.10 -17.64 3.38
C ARG A 436 2.31 -16.22 3.95
N GLY A 437 2.28 -15.21 3.10
CA GLY A 437 2.30 -13.81 3.53
C GLY A 437 1.04 -13.44 4.31
N HIS A 438 -0.14 -13.87 3.85
CA HIS A 438 -1.39 -13.68 4.60
C HIS A 438 -1.43 -14.46 5.93
N MET A 439 -0.84 -15.65 6.00
CA MET A 439 -0.63 -16.36 7.28
C MET A 439 0.23 -15.54 8.24
N ALA A 440 1.33 -14.95 7.75
CA ALA A 440 2.19 -14.09 8.56
C ALA A 440 1.48 -12.79 9.02
N MET A 441 0.66 -12.18 8.16
CA MET A 441 -0.21 -11.04 8.54
C MET A 441 -1.18 -11.42 9.66
N ARG A 442 -1.89 -12.55 9.53
CA ARG A 442 -2.76 -13.10 10.58
C ARG A 442 -2.00 -13.33 11.88
N ASP A 443 -0.84 -13.98 11.82
CA ASP A 443 -0.07 -14.33 13.01
C ASP A 443 0.46 -13.08 13.74
N ARG A 444 0.74 -12.00 13.00
CA ARG A 444 1.09 -10.68 13.54
C ARG A 444 -0.12 -9.98 14.18
N ILE A 445 -1.30 -10.06 13.57
CA ILE A 445 -2.56 -9.60 14.18
C ILE A 445 -2.80 -10.32 15.51
N TYR A 446 -2.69 -11.65 15.52
CA TYR A 446 -2.87 -12.46 16.74
C TYR A 446 -1.82 -12.17 17.81
N LYS A 447 -0.57 -11.88 17.44
CA LYS A 447 0.46 -11.43 18.37
C LYS A 447 0.07 -10.09 19.01
N ALA A 448 -0.30 -9.11 18.20
CA ALA A 448 -0.69 -7.78 18.68
C ALA A 448 -1.95 -7.84 19.58
N TRP A 449 -2.95 -8.65 19.22
CA TRP A 449 -4.14 -8.86 20.06
C TRP A 449 -3.80 -9.45 21.43
N ARG A 450 -2.92 -10.46 21.50
CA ARG A 450 -2.45 -11.03 22.78
C ARG A 450 -1.69 -10.01 23.63
N GLU A 451 -0.78 -9.25 23.01
CA GLU A 451 0.05 -8.25 23.69
C GLU A 451 -0.80 -7.09 24.25
N MET A 452 -1.79 -6.62 23.48
CA MET A 452 -2.70 -5.52 23.87
C MET A 452 -3.92 -6.00 24.67
N ARG A 453 -4.01 -7.31 24.96
CA ARG A 453 -5.14 -7.97 25.64
C ARG A 453 -6.51 -7.77 24.98
N VAL A 454 -6.53 -7.63 23.66
CA VAL A 454 -7.76 -7.67 22.86
C VAL A 454 -8.25 -9.13 22.85
N PRO A 455 -9.35 -9.49 23.56
CA PRO A 455 -9.76 -10.88 23.69
C PRO A 455 -10.50 -11.30 22.41
N THR A 456 -9.82 -12.13 21.63
CA THR A 456 -10.26 -12.52 20.28
C THR A 456 -10.15 -14.02 20.03
N ILE A 457 -9.27 -14.74 20.73
CA ILE A 457 -9.11 -16.21 20.69
C ILE A 457 -8.82 -16.73 22.11
#